data_AF-A0A9D3PEE4-F1
#
_entry.id   AF-A0A9D3PEE4-F1
#
_cell.length_a   1.000
_cell.length_b   1.000
_cell.length_c   1.000
_cell.angle_alpha   90.00
_cell.angle_beta   90.00
_cell.angle_gamma   90.00
#
_symmetry.space_group_name_H-M   'P 1'
#
loop_
_entity.id
_entity.type
_entity.pdbx_description
1 polymer ?
#
loop_
_entity_poly.entity_id
_entity_poly.type
_entity_poly.pdbx_seq_one_letter_code
_entity_poly.pdbx_strand_id
1 'polypeptide(L)'
;MADDTASLKRICITFNVIFGILGSIILTIGIIGVSNNAGQNKEVQASIIFCVFGSLDILLALLGFYGAYKEKKWPLRVYIGILAPQFISIVTVAFSLLSNQSEDKSDQPTQLGEVNLEILGMRRDFAIGLVSAFAFVVVISIILSLALYCHIRDQPNPIPVTSCGDPNLPAYSALYKEDAC
;
A
#
# COMPACT_ATOMS: atom_id res chain seq x y z
N MET A 1 -24.10 9.91 10.48
CA MET A 1 -22.66 10.27 10.58
C MET A 1 -21.81 9.21 11.29
N ALA A 2 -22.38 8.24 12.03
CA ALA A 2 -21.61 7.11 12.57
C ALA A 2 -21.31 6.00 11.53
N ASP A 3 -22.10 5.93 10.45
CA ASP A 3 -22.01 4.86 9.45
C ASP A 3 -20.82 5.02 8.48
N ASP A 4 -20.37 6.26 8.26
CA ASP A 4 -19.32 6.57 7.28
C ASP A 4 -17.95 6.05 7.74
N THR A 5 -17.72 6.03 9.06
CA THR A 5 -16.43 5.70 9.67
C THR A 5 -16.23 4.19 9.71
N ALA A 6 -17.30 3.45 10.06
CA ALA A 6 -17.35 2.00 10.00
C ALA A 6 -17.16 1.50 8.56
N SER A 7 -17.72 2.21 7.59
CA SER A 7 -17.59 1.90 6.16
C SER A 7 -16.16 2.11 5.67
N LEU A 8 -15.53 3.26 5.96
CA LEU A 8 -14.14 3.53 5.58
C LEU A 8 -13.16 2.50 6.18
N LYS A 9 -13.37 2.13 7.44
CA LYS A 9 -12.57 1.09 8.12
C LYS A 9 -12.67 -0.25 7.41
N ARG A 10 -13.88 -0.70 7.07
CA ARG A 10 -14.10 -1.95 6.33
C ARG A 10 -13.45 -1.92 4.95
N ILE A 11 -13.55 -0.81 4.23
CA ILE A 11 -12.92 -0.64 2.92
C ILE A 11 -11.40 -0.70 3.05
N CYS A 12 -10.80 0.02 4.01
CA CYS A 12 -9.36 0.02 4.24
C CYS A 12 -8.84 -1.38 4.62
N ILE A 13 -9.56 -2.10 5.49
CA ILE A 13 -9.23 -3.48 5.84
C ILE A 13 -9.30 -4.38 4.60
N THR A 14 -10.39 -4.33 3.85
CA THR A 14 -10.59 -5.16 2.64
C THR A 14 -9.52 -4.90 1.60
N PHE A 15 -9.17 -3.63 1.38
CA PHE A 15 -8.15 -3.24 0.43
C PHE A 15 -6.76 -3.73 0.83
N ASN A 16 -6.40 -3.62 2.11
CA ASN A 16 -5.13 -4.16 2.62
C ASN A 16 -5.07 -5.68 2.53
N VAL A 17 -6.18 -6.40 2.70
CA VAL A 17 -6.23 -7.85 2.47
C VAL A 17 -5.95 -8.18 1.00
N ILE A 18 -6.58 -7.47 0.06
CA ILE A 18 -6.30 -7.65 -1.39
C ILE A 18 -4.83 -7.34 -1.69
N PHE A 19 -4.28 -6.27 -1.12
CA PHE A 19 -2.87 -5.91 -1.26
C PHE A 19 -1.93 -7.00 -0.74
N GLY A 20 -2.25 -7.61 0.42
CA GLY A 20 -1.50 -8.74 0.96
C GLY A 20 -1.55 -9.99 0.06
N ILE A 21 -2.69 -10.26 -0.57
CA ILE A 21 -2.83 -11.34 -1.55
C ILE A 21 -1.94 -11.07 -2.77
N LEU A 22 -1.94 -9.84 -3.30
CA LEU A 22 -1.05 -9.46 -4.41
C LEU A 22 0.43 -9.62 -4.02
N GLY A 23 0.83 -9.18 -2.83
CA GLY A 23 2.18 -9.38 -2.30
C GLY A 23 2.56 -10.86 -2.18
N SER A 24 1.62 -11.72 -1.76
CA SER A 24 1.81 -13.17 -1.68
C SER A 24 1.98 -13.82 -3.06
N ILE A 25 1.26 -13.35 -4.09
CA ILE A 25 1.43 -13.81 -5.47
C ILE A 25 2.84 -13.42 -5.96
N ILE A 26 3.26 -12.17 -5.77
CA ILE A 26 4.59 -11.67 -6.15
C ILE A 26 5.70 -12.47 -5.45
N LEU A 27 5.56 -12.73 -4.16
CA LEU A 27 6.50 -13.54 -3.39
C LEU A 27 6.61 -14.96 -3.94
N THR A 28 5.47 -15.59 -4.25
CA THR A 28 5.44 -16.96 -4.80
C THR A 28 6.14 -17.03 -6.16
N ILE A 29 5.93 -16.03 -7.02
CA ILE A 29 6.64 -15.91 -8.31
C ILE A 29 8.15 -15.77 -8.07
N GLY A 30 8.56 -14.95 -7.11
CA GLY A 30 9.97 -14.81 -6.74
C GLY A 30 10.60 -16.13 -6.28
N ILE A 31 9.91 -16.88 -5.41
CA ILE A 31 10.41 -18.17 -4.90
C ILE A 31 10.56 -19.19 -6.04
N ILE A 32 9.55 -19.29 -6.91
CA ILE A 32 9.61 -20.17 -8.10
C ILE A 32 10.77 -19.75 -9.02
N GLY A 33 10.95 -18.45 -9.22
CA GLY A 33 12.04 -17.91 -10.04
C GLY A 33 13.43 -18.24 -9.50
N VAL A 34 13.64 -18.15 -8.18
CA VAL A 34 14.90 -18.56 -7.54
C VAL A 34 15.12 -20.07 -7.69
N SER A 35 14.08 -20.87 -7.51
CA SER A 35 14.17 -22.33 -7.58
C SER A 35 14.48 -22.84 -8.99
N ASN A 36 13.89 -22.24 -10.01
CA ASN A 36 14.01 -22.74 -11.39
C ASN A 36 15.28 -22.26 -12.10
N ASN A 37 15.84 -21.11 -11.69
CA ASN A 37 16.96 -20.48 -12.41
C ASN A 37 18.29 -20.63 -11.67
N ALA A 38 18.45 -21.71 -10.88
CA ALA A 38 19.67 -22.01 -10.15
C ALA A 38 20.87 -22.17 -11.11
N GLY A 39 21.64 -21.09 -11.28
CA GLY A 39 22.79 -21.02 -12.19
C GLY A 39 22.83 -19.79 -13.10
N GLN A 40 21.72 -19.06 -13.24
CA GLN A 40 21.67 -17.81 -14.04
C GLN A 40 21.69 -16.57 -13.14
N ASN A 41 22.86 -15.91 -13.04
CA ASN A 41 23.07 -14.79 -12.11
C ASN A 41 22.07 -13.62 -12.28
N LYS A 42 21.67 -13.29 -13.52
CA LYS A 42 20.75 -12.17 -13.78
C LYS A 42 19.28 -12.51 -13.45
N GLU A 43 18.84 -13.72 -13.74
CA GLU A 43 17.46 -14.16 -13.47
C GLU A 43 17.22 -14.42 -11.97
N VAL A 44 18.25 -14.93 -11.28
CA VAL A 44 18.23 -15.08 -9.82
C VAL A 44 18.15 -13.71 -9.14
N GLN A 45 18.87 -12.71 -9.63
CA GLN A 45 18.81 -11.35 -9.07
C GLN A 45 17.39 -10.76 -9.18
N ALA A 46 16.73 -10.88 -10.33
CA ALA A 46 15.35 -10.43 -10.51
C ALA A 46 14.37 -11.18 -9.58
N SER A 47 14.58 -12.49 -9.41
CA SER A 47 13.74 -13.32 -8.54
C SER A 47 13.89 -12.96 -7.06
N ILE A 48 15.13 -12.67 -6.61
CA ILE A 48 15.40 -12.16 -5.25
C ILE A 48 14.68 -10.83 -5.02
N ILE A 49 14.70 -9.92 -6.00
CA ILE A 49 14.00 -8.64 -5.92
C ILE A 49 12.50 -8.87 -5.69
N PHE A 50 11.86 -9.78 -6.45
CA PHE A 50 10.45 -10.13 -6.21
C PHE A 50 10.19 -10.72 -4.82
N CYS A 51 11.10 -11.53 -4.28
CA CYS A 51 10.97 -12.02 -2.91
C CYS A 51 11.00 -10.89 -1.87
N VAL A 52 11.91 -9.92 -2.04
CA VAL A 52 12.02 -8.77 -1.13
C VAL A 52 10.77 -7.89 -1.21
N PHE A 53 10.34 -7.52 -2.42
CA PHE A 53 9.16 -6.68 -2.62
C PHE A 53 7.88 -7.38 -2.16
N GLY A 54 7.67 -8.65 -2.51
CA GLY A 54 6.50 -9.40 -2.07
C GLY A 54 6.43 -9.54 -0.55
N SER A 55 7.57 -9.74 0.13
CA SER A 55 7.63 -9.77 1.59
C SER A 55 7.29 -8.41 2.21
N LEU A 56 7.79 -7.31 1.64
CA LEU A 56 7.48 -5.95 2.07
C LEU A 56 5.99 -5.64 1.91
N ASP A 57 5.38 -6.04 0.80
CA ASP A 57 3.95 -5.84 0.54
C ASP A 57 3.06 -6.57 1.54
N ILE A 58 3.43 -7.80 1.92
CA ILE A 58 2.72 -8.55 2.97
C ILE A 58 2.85 -7.83 4.32
N LEU A 59 4.06 -7.35 4.68
CA LEU A 59 4.25 -6.60 5.92
C LEU A 59 3.45 -5.29 5.94
N LEU A 60 3.43 -4.58 4.82
CA LEU A 60 2.61 -3.39 4.61
C LEU A 60 1.12 -3.70 4.76
N ALA A 61 0.64 -4.76 4.11
CA ALA A 61 -0.75 -5.19 4.23
C ALA A 61 -1.15 -5.48 5.69
N LEU A 62 -0.29 -6.17 6.44
CA LEU A 62 -0.50 -6.42 7.86
C LEU A 62 -0.49 -5.13 8.69
N LEU A 63 0.41 -4.21 8.38
CA LEU A 63 0.51 -2.92 9.07
C LEU A 63 -0.71 -2.03 8.79
N GLY A 64 -1.18 -1.99 7.55
CA GLY A 64 -2.39 -1.29 7.14
C GLY A 64 -3.65 -1.90 7.77
N PHE A 65 -3.76 -3.24 7.76
CA PHE A 65 -4.80 -3.98 8.47
C PHE A 65 -4.81 -3.65 9.97
N TYR A 66 -3.64 -3.72 10.62
CA TYR A 66 -3.49 -3.45 12.04
C TYR A 66 -3.82 -1.99 12.38
N GLY A 67 -3.33 -1.04 11.57
CA GLY A 67 -3.60 0.39 11.72
C GLY A 67 -5.09 0.70 11.61
N ALA A 68 -5.77 0.09 10.65
CA ALA A 68 -7.22 0.24 10.50
C ALA A 68 -8.00 -0.44 11.61
N TYR A 69 -7.58 -1.62 12.06
CA TYR A 69 -8.27 -2.38 13.10
C TYR A 69 -8.19 -1.71 14.48
N LYS A 70 -6.99 -1.31 14.90
CA LYS A 70 -6.71 -0.74 16.24
C LYS A 70 -6.86 0.78 16.33
N GLU A 71 -7.12 1.46 15.20
CA GLU A 71 -7.28 2.93 15.12
C GLU A 71 -6.10 3.68 15.75
N LYS A 72 -4.89 3.12 15.63
CA LYS A 72 -3.68 3.75 16.16
C LYS A 72 -3.07 4.65 15.09
N LYS A 73 -2.84 5.91 15.45
CA LYS A 73 -2.23 6.93 14.57
C LYS A 73 -0.81 6.55 14.13
N TRP A 74 -0.05 5.90 15.02
CA TRP A 74 1.35 5.49 14.78
C TRP A 74 1.55 4.49 13.64
N PRO A 75 0.91 3.30 13.62
CA PRO A 75 1.09 2.34 12.52
C PRO A 75 0.65 2.90 11.18
N LEU A 76 -0.38 3.76 11.17
CA LEU A 76 -0.85 4.40 9.94
C LEU A 76 0.15 5.42 9.38
N ARG A 77 0.87 6.13 10.27
CA ARG A 77 1.96 7.04 9.89
C ARG A 77 3.16 6.27 9.32
N VAL A 78 3.54 5.16 9.95
CA VAL A 78 4.61 4.28 9.46
C VAL A 78 4.22 3.69 8.10
N TYR A 79 2.98 3.25 7.94
CA TYR A 79 2.45 2.72 6.69
C TYR A 79 2.57 3.72 5.53
N ILE A 80 2.11 4.97 5.72
CA ILE A 80 2.24 6.03 4.71
C ILE A 80 3.72 6.34 4.42
N GLY A 81 4.56 6.35 5.46
CA GLY A 81 6.00 6.59 5.34
C GLY A 81 6.73 5.55 4.51
N ILE A 82 6.26 4.29 4.50
CA ILE A 82 6.83 3.21 3.68
C ILE A 82 6.22 3.18 2.28
N LEU A 83 4.92 3.49 2.12
CA LEU A 83 4.28 3.51 0.80
C LEU A 83 4.82 4.63 -0.11
N ALA A 84 5.22 5.77 0.46
CA ALA A 84 5.76 6.89 -0.33
C ALA A 84 7.03 6.52 -1.13
N PRO A 85 8.11 5.97 -0.53
CA PRO A 85 9.29 5.53 -1.29
C PRO A 85 8.98 4.38 -2.25
N GLN A 86 7.98 3.55 -1.95
CA GLN A 86 7.55 2.49 -2.87
C GLN A 86 6.86 3.06 -4.10
N PHE A 87 6.00 4.07 -3.94
CA PHE A 87 5.44 4.82 -5.06
C PHE A 87 6.52 5.45 -5.95
N ILE A 88 7.52 6.09 -5.32
CA ILE A 88 8.67 6.67 -6.05
C ILE A 88 9.41 5.57 -6.85
N SER A 89 9.67 4.42 -6.22
CA SER A 89 10.36 3.29 -6.87
C SER A 89 9.59 2.79 -8.10
N ILE A 90 8.25 2.69 -8.00
CA ILE A 90 7.38 2.29 -9.11
C ILE A 90 7.46 3.30 -10.26
N VAL A 91 7.41 4.60 -9.94
CA VAL A 91 7.51 5.67 -10.95
C VAL A 91 8.87 5.64 -11.64
N THR A 92 9.96 5.43 -10.89
CA THR A 92 11.31 5.29 -11.47
C THR A 92 11.38 4.10 -12.44
N VAL A 93 10.87 2.93 -12.03
CA VAL A 93 10.82 1.74 -12.91
C VAL A 93 9.96 1.99 -14.14
N ALA A 94 8.78 2.60 -13.98
CA ALA A 94 7.90 2.94 -15.09
C ALA A 94 8.60 3.89 -16.09
N PHE A 95 9.30 4.91 -15.59
CA PHE A 95 10.04 5.85 -16.43
C PHE A 95 11.17 5.14 -17.18
N SER A 96 11.97 4.30 -16.50
CA SER A 96 13.01 3.51 -17.14
C SER A 96 12.47 2.59 -18.24
N LEU A 97 11.30 1.97 -18.04
CA LEU A 97 10.65 1.14 -19.05
C LEU A 97 10.20 1.95 -20.27
N LEU A 98 9.78 3.20 -20.08
CA LEU A 98 9.39 4.11 -21.16
C LEU A 98 10.60 4.69 -21.91
N SER A 99 11.66 5.10 -21.21
CA SER A 99 12.87 5.66 -21.83
C SER A 99 13.61 4.64 -22.70
N ASN A 100 13.63 3.37 -22.30
CA ASN A 100 14.24 2.32 -23.11
C ASN A 100 13.47 2.04 -24.42
N GLN A 101 12.25 2.58 -24.59
CA GLN A 101 11.50 2.40 -25.85
C GLN A 101 12.03 3.26 -27.00
N SER A 102 12.71 4.37 -26.71
CA SER A 102 13.15 5.29 -27.77
C SER A 102 14.42 4.84 -28.51
N GLU A 103 15.19 3.89 -27.97
CA GLU A 103 16.45 3.43 -28.60
C GLU A 103 16.25 2.27 -29.60
N ASP A 104 15.12 1.56 -29.59
CA ASP A 104 14.91 0.33 -30.39
C ASP A 104 14.23 0.58 -31.76
N LYS A 105 14.43 1.76 -32.35
CA LYS A 105 13.79 2.13 -33.63
C LYS A 105 14.76 2.52 -34.76
N SER A 106 16.05 2.23 -34.63
CA SER A 106 17.05 2.57 -35.64
C SER A 106 18.10 1.47 -35.85
N ASP A 107 17.72 0.31 -36.42
CA ASP A 107 18.43 -0.31 -37.56
C ASP A 107 17.91 -1.72 -37.96
N GLN A 108 17.59 -1.83 -39.25
CA GLN A 108 17.42 -2.99 -40.17
C GLN A 108 16.66 -4.30 -39.82
N PRO A 109 15.92 -4.87 -40.81
CA PRO A 109 15.09 -6.06 -40.64
C PRO A 109 15.89 -7.35 -40.83
N THR A 110 15.86 -8.26 -39.85
CA THR A 110 16.33 -9.64 -40.03
C THR A 110 15.17 -10.61 -39.75
N GLN A 111 14.77 -11.35 -40.78
CA GLN A 111 13.59 -12.24 -40.90
C GLN A 111 13.63 -13.51 -40.00
N LEU A 112 14.46 -13.56 -38.96
CA LEU A 112 14.46 -14.61 -37.93
C LEU A 112 14.04 -14.05 -36.55
N GLY A 113 13.53 -12.82 -36.52
CA GLY A 113 13.16 -12.07 -35.32
C GLY A 113 11.65 -11.88 -35.10
N GLU A 114 10.78 -12.11 -36.10
CA GLU A 114 9.35 -11.77 -36.00
C GLU A 114 8.60 -12.53 -34.90
N VAL A 115 8.87 -13.83 -34.72
CA VAL A 115 8.17 -14.64 -33.70
C VAL A 115 8.60 -14.30 -32.28
N ASN A 116 9.87 -13.92 -32.07
CA ASN A 116 10.35 -13.50 -30.76
C ASN A 116 9.94 -12.05 -30.44
N LEU A 117 9.74 -11.19 -31.43
CA LEU A 117 9.34 -9.79 -31.21
C LEU A 117 7.88 -9.66 -30.76
N GLU A 118 6.96 -10.47 -31.30
CA GLU A 118 5.55 -10.50 -30.83
C GLU A 118 5.44 -11.02 -29.39
N ILE A 119 6.18 -12.09 -29.05
CA ILE A 119 6.17 -12.68 -27.70
C ILE A 119 6.81 -11.71 -26.68
N LEU A 120 7.88 -11.01 -27.08
CA LEU A 120 8.56 -10.02 -26.23
C LEU A 120 7.71 -8.75 -26.04
N GLY A 121 7.01 -8.29 -27.08
CA GLY A 121 6.07 -7.17 -27.01
C GLY A 121 4.89 -7.43 -26.07
N MET A 122 4.29 -8.62 -26.17
CA MET A 122 3.19 -9.03 -25.29
C MET A 122 3.60 -9.13 -23.82
N ARG A 123 4.83 -9.58 -23.53
CA ARG A 123 5.40 -9.57 -22.17
C ARG A 123 5.61 -8.15 -21.64
N ARG A 124 5.98 -7.21 -22.49
CA ARG A 124 6.25 -5.82 -22.09
C ARG A 124 4.96 -5.05 -21.80
N ASP A 125 3.95 -5.17 -22.65
CA ASP A 125 2.67 -4.50 -22.43
C ASP A 125 1.96 -5.05 -21.18
N PHE A 126 2.09 -6.36 -20.93
CA PHE A 126 1.66 -6.96 -19.67
C PHE A 126 2.43 -6.39 -18.46
N ALA A 127 3.75 -6.22 -18.57
CA ALA A 127 4.56 -5.62 -17.50
C ALA A 127 4.17 -4.16 -17.22
N ILE A 128 3.96 -3.35 -18.26
CA ILE A 128 3.49 -1.96 -18.13
C ILE A 128 2.11 -1.93 -17.46
N GLY A 129 1.19 -2.80 -17.88
CA GLY A 129 -0.12 -2.95 -17.27
C GLY A 129 -0.03 -3.31 -15.78
N LEU A 130 0.87 -4.22 -15.42
CA LEU A 130 1.10 -4.64 -14.03
C LEU A 130 1.69 -3.51 -13.18
N VAL A 131 2.69 -2.79 -13.69
CA VAL A 131 3.28 -1.62 -13.02
C VAL A 131 2.22 -0.52 -12.81
N SER A 132 1.39 -0.25 -13.82
CA SER A 132 0.30 0.73 -13.74
C SER A 132 -0.77 0.32 -12.73
N ALA A 133 -1.21 -0.95 -12.76
CA ALA A 133 -2.19 -1.48 -11.80
C ALA A 133 -1.65 -1.40 -10.36
N PHE A 134 -0.39 -1.76 -10.15
CA PHE A 134 0.25 -1.67 -8.83
C PHE A 134 0.38 -0.22 -8.35
N ALA A 135 0.76 0.71 -9.23
CA ALA A 135 0.78 2.14 -8.92
C ALA A 135 -0.61 2.65 -8.49
N PHE A 136 -1.66 2.26 -9.21
CA PHE A 136 -3.04 2.64 -8.89
C PHE A 136 -3.47 2.10 -7.51
N VAL A 137 -3.14 0.84 -7.21
CA VAL A 137 -3.39 0.24 -5.90
C VAL A 137 -2.67 1.00 -4.79
N VAL A 138 -1.39 1.34 -4.98
CA VAL A 138 -0.61 2.13 -4.00
C VAL A 138 -1.23 3.50 -3.76
N VAL A 139 -1.66 4.21 -4.82
CA VAL A 139 -2.32 5.52 -4.69
C VAL A 139 -3.63 5.41 -3.90
N ILE A 140 -4.47 4.41 -4.20
CA ILE A 140 -5.70 4.17 -3.43
C ILE A 140 -5.38 3.86 -1.97
N SER A 141 -4.39 3.01 -1.69
CA SER A 141 -3.94 2.72 -0.33
C SER A 141 -3.55 3.99 0.43
N ILE A 142 -2.77 4.88 -0.19
CA ILE A 142 -2.35 6.16 0.41
C ILE A 142 -3.58 7.02 0.71
N ILE A 143 -4.51 7.16 -0.24
CA ILE A 143 -5.73 7.97 -0.06
C ILE A 143 -6.59 7.41 1.08
N LEU A 144 -6.83 6.11 1.10
CA LEU A 144 -7.63 5.46 2.15
C LEU A 144 -6.97 5.59 3.52
N SER A 145 -5.65 5.42 3.60
CA SER A 145 -4.90 5.59 4.85
C SER A 145 -4.87 7.04 5.33
N LEU A 146 -4.76 8.02 4.43
CA LEU A 146 -4.86 9.43 4.78
C LEU A 146 -6.26 9.80 5.25
N ALA A 147 -7.31 9.33 4.56
CA ALA A 147 -8.69 9.55 4.96
C ALA A 147 -8.94 8.98 6.37
N LEU A 148 -8.47 7.76 6.64
CA LEU A 148 -8.61 7.13 7.94
C LEU A 148 -7.76 7.84 9.00
N TYR A 149 -6.57 8.34 8.64
CA TYR A 149 -5.70 9.08 9.56
C TYR A 149 -6.32 10.41 9.98
N CYS A 150 -6.85 11.18 9.02
CA CYS A 150 -7.58 12.43 9.30
C CYS A 150 -8.78 12.14 10.20
N HIS A 151 -9.54 11.09 9.90
CA HIS A 151 -10.68 10.71 10.73
C HIS A 151 -10.29 10.37 12.19
N ILE A 152 -9.25 9.54 12.39
CA ILE A 152 -8.76 9.20 13.74
C ILE A 152 -8.16 10.43 14.45
N ARG A 153 -7.62 11.39 13.69
CA ARG A 153 -7.09 12.65 14.24
C ARG A 153 -8.20 13.54 14.79
N ASP A 154 -9.32 13.62 14.09
CA ASP A 154 -10.44 14.51 14.43
C ASP A 154 -11.34 13.96 15.55
N GLN A 155 -11.22 12.67 15.88
CA GLN A 155 -11.83 12.12 17.09
C GLN A 155 -11.29 12.87 18.32
N PRO A 156 -12.13 13.66 19.04
CA PRO A 156 -11.70 14.36 20.24
C PRO A 156 -11.19 13.31 21.21
N ASN A 157 -9.96 13.50 21.69
CA ASN A 157 -9.33 12.59 22.64
C ASN A 157 -10.34 12.41 23.79
N PRO A 158 -10.87 11.20 24.07
CA PRO A 158 -11.73 11.02 25.22
C PRO A 158 -10.83 11.34 26.41
N ILE A 159 -11.01 12.53 26.96
CA ILE A 159 -10.39 12.90 28.23
C ILE A 159 -10.76 11.74 29.14
N PRO A 160 -9.79 10.99 29.70
CA PRO A 160 -10.11 10.03 30.72
C PRO A 160 -10.73 10.85 31.83
N VAL A 161 -12.07 10.83 31.93
CA VAL A 161 -12.76 11.17 33.16
C VAL A 161 -12.33 10.09 34.14
N THR A 162 -11.16 10.29 34.74
CA THR A 162 -10.82 9.72 36.03
C THR A 162 -11.83 10.29 37.02
N SER A 163 -13.03 9.72 36.98
CA SER A 163 -13.99 9.76 38.09
C SER A 163 -13.44 8.88 39.19
N CYS A 164 -12.33 9.31 39.81
CA CYS A 164 -12.09 8.95 41.19
C CYS A 164 -13.02 9.87 41.98
N GLY A 165 -14.16 9.30 42.39
CA GLY A 165 -15.02 9.93 43.38
C GLY A 165 -14.18 10.24 44.62
N ASP A 166 -13.97 11.52 44.86
CA ASP A 166 -13.64 12.02 46.18
C ASP A 166 -14.97 12.11 46.94
N PRO A 167 -15.23 11.26 47.97
CA PRO A 167 -16.49 11.29 48.71
C PRO A 167 -16.67 12.56 49.57
N ASN A 168 -15.71 13.50 49.57
CA ASN A 168 -15.77 14.73 50.36
C ASN A 168 -15.89 16.02 49.53
N LEU A 169 -16.15 15.96 48.23
CA LEU A 169 -16.30 17.17 47.43
C LEU A 169 -17.74 17.72 47.51
N PRO A 170 -17.98 18.91 48.11
CA PRO A 170 -19.31 19.49 48.22
C PRO A 170 -19.89 19.78 46.83
N ALA A 171 -21.16 19.44 46.67
CA ALA A 171 -21.95 19.55 45.45
C ALA A 171 -21.81 20.92 44.77
N TYR A 172 -20.95 20.98 43.74
CA TYR A 172 -20.84 22.11 42.81
C TYR A 172 -21.72 21.92 41.56
N SER A 173 -22.80 21.14 41.69
CA SER A 173 -23.74 20.82 40.61
C SER A 173 -24.89 21.84 40.46
N ALA A 174 -24.65 23.12 40.73
CA ALA A 174 -25.68 24.17 40.69
C ALA A 174 -25.32 25.41 39.85
N LEU A 175 -24.33 25.35 38.95
CA LEU A 175 -23.85 26.55 38.25
C LEU A 175 -23.67 26.46 36.72
N TYR A 176 -24.25 25.44 36.08
CA TYR A 176 -24.39 25.40 34.61
C TYR A 176 -25.81 25.02 34.20
N LYS A 177 -26.77 25.74 34.78
CA LYS A 177 -28.14 25.78 34.30
C LYS A 177 -28.51 27.25 34.09
N GLU A 178 -27.94 27.87 33.07
CA GLU A 178 -28.54 29.01 32.36
C GLU A 178 -27.71 29.32 31.11
N ASP A 179 -28.44 29.57 30.03
CA ASP A 179 -28.04 30.31 28.82
C ASP A 179 -27.23 29.60 27.73
N ALA A 180 -27.95 28.90 26.85
CA ALA A 180 -27.71 29.02 25.41
C ALA A 180 -29.04 28.82 24.65
N CYS A 181 -29.63 29.94 24.24
CA CYS A 181 -30.50 30.04 23.06
C CYS A 181 -29.74 29.61 21.79
#